data_AF-A0A2U8WBW2-F1
#
_entry.id   AF-A0A2U8WBW2-F1
#
_cell.length_a   1.000
_cell.length_b   1.000
_cell.length_c   1.000
_cell.angle_alpha   90.00
_cell.angle_beta   90.00
_cell.angle_gamma   90.00
#
_symmetry.space_group_name_H-M   'P 1'
#
loop_
_entity.id
_entity.type
_entity.pdbx_description
1 polymer ?
#
loop_
_entity_poly.entity_id
_entity_poly.type
_entity_poly.pdbx_seq_one_letter_code
_entity_poly.pdbx_strand_id
1 'polypeptide(L)'
;MPGPPFRSPRSEDLLAEACARLSLFEDLPDDTIHRLSACGFGRGFLSPSLRARLRKAGFRDLGDLAQSSPDAITKVRKFGPIRVEAVRSFLLEEIARSLPGAREHHGPRATRDRRLARLREVPVARLPLAKDAIVALGLEGGTGADLAGRPRLALLRTGVVTSADLDRLVATLADCLGEGRAVPGPAAPASVESPAAEAERARAHRAALLAERDREWEEAAPARGRRRAGSP
;
A
#
# COMPACT_ATOMS: atom_id res chain seq x y z
N MET A 1 -6.08 21.97 34.28
CA MET A 1 -5.34 20.77 33.83
C MET A 1 -5.17 20.86 32.31
N PRO A 2 -4.04 21.38 31.80
CA PRO A 2 -3.75 21.33 30.37
C PRO A 2 -3.39 19.88 30.00
N GLY A 3 -4.10 19.32 29.01
CA GLY A 3 -3.84 17.99 28.48
C GLY A 3 -2.42 17.87 27.92
N PRO A 4 -1.88 16.64 27.80
CA PRO A 4 -0.53 16.44 27.29
C PRO A 4 -0.43 17.02 25.87
N PRO A 5 0.69 17.70 25.53
CA PRO A 5 0.88 18.24 24.20
C PRO A 5 0.84 17.09 23.20
N PHE A 6 0.07 17.27 22.13
CA PHE A 6 0.12 16.46 20.93
C PHE A 6 1.59 16.27 20.55
N ARG A 7 2.11 15.05 20.74
CA ARG A 7 3.44 14.69 20.30
C ARG A 7 3.47 14.90 18.79
N SER A 8 4.33 15.82 18.33
CA SER A 8 4.79 15.89 16.95
C SER A 8 5.11 14.48 16.44
N PRO A 9 4.90 14.18 15.13
CA PRO A 9 5.15 12.85 14.61
C PRO A 9 6.58 12.46 15.00
N ARG A 10 6.67 11.24 15.53
CA ARG A 10 7.85 10.61 16.12
C ARG A 10 9.08 10.93 15.28
N SER A 11 10.24 11.13 15.91
CA SER A 11 11.52 11.05 15.18
C SER A 11 11.60 9.67 14.56
N GLU A 12 11.10 9.55 13.34
CA GLU A 12 11.14 8.34 12.55
C GLU A 12 12.60 8.06 12.24
N ASP A 13 12.99 6.81 12.45
CA ASP A 13 14.31 6.35 12.08
C ASP A 13 14.41 6.30 10.55
N LEU A 14 15.63 6.27 10.03
CA LEU A 14 15.84 6.22 8.59
C LEU A 14 15.17 4.99 7.95
N LEU A 15 14.99 3.91 8.70
CA LEU A 15 14.22 2.75 8.26
C LEU A 15 12.77 3.10 7.98
N ALA A 16 12.09 3.81 8.87
CA ALA A 16 10.71 4.24 8.67
C ALA A 16 10.58 5.17 7.45
N GLU A 17 11.53 6.09 7.26
CA GLU A 17 11.59 6.94 6.05
C GLU A 17 11.76 6.11 4.77
N ALA A 18 12.66 5.11 4.78
CA ALA A 18 12.86 4.23 3.63
C ALA A 18 11.62 3.37 3.38
N CYS A 19 11.02 2.82 4.44
CA CYS A 19 9.80 2.02 4.40
C CYS A 19 8.60 2.78 3.84
N ALA A 20 8.53 4.10 4.03
CA ALA A 20 7.46 4.94 3.50
C ALA A 20 7.50 5.07 1.97
N ARG A 21 8.67 4.82 1.36
CA ARG A 21 8.87 4.79 -0.10
C ARG A 21 8.61 3.42 -0.71
N LEU A 22 8.55 2.38 0.11
CA LEU A 22 8.26 1.00 -0.30
C LEU A 22 6.77 0.72 -0.31
N SER A 23 6.35 -0.30 -1.04
CA SER A 23 4.94 -0.70 -1.06
C SER A 23 4.44 -1.13 0.31
N LEU A 24 3.13 -0.96 0.52
CA LEU A 24 2.46 -1.38 1.76
C LEU A 24 2.66 -2.86 2.06
N PHE A 25 2.60 -3.68 1.00
CA PHE A 25 2.81 -5.12 1.05
C PHE A 25 3.85 -5.54 0.02
N GLU A 26 4.74 -6.43 0.46
CA GLU A 26 5.77 -7.07 -0.36
C GLU A 26 5.37 -8.52 -0.58
N ASP A 27 5.86 -9.12 -1.68
CA ASP A 27 5.76 -10.55 -1.96
C ASP A 27 4.32 -11.10 -1.95
N LEU A 28 3.34 -10.27 -2.33
CA LEU A 28 1.96 -10.72 -2.50
C LEU A 28 1.85 -11.59 -3.76
N PRO A 29 1.19 -12.76 -3.69
CA PRO A 29 0.87 -13.55 -4.87
C PRO A 29 -0.02 -12.78 -5.84
N ASP A 30 0.16 -12.98 -7.15
CA ASP A 30 -0.63 -12.31 -8.19
C ASP A 30 -2.13 -12.56 -8.03
N ASP A 31 -2.53 -13.79 -7.66
CA ASP A 31 -3.92 -14.13 -7.38
C ASP A 31 -4.53 -13.32 -6.21
N THR A 32 -3.73 -12.95 -5.23
CA THR A 32 -4.16 -12.09 -4.11
C THR A 32 -4.34 -10.66 -4.60
N ILE A 33 -3.41 -10.17 -5.42
CA ILE A 33 -3.49 -8.83 -6.04
C ILE A 33 -4.74 -8.74 -6.92
N HIS A 34 -4.97 -9.70 -7.81
CA HIS A 34 -6.14 -9.73 -8.68
C HIS A 34 -7.46 -9.76 -7.90
N ARG A 35 -7.52 -10.52 -6.81
CA ARG A 35 -8.69 -10.53 -5.91
C ARG A 35 -8.92 -9.18 -5.25
N LEU A 36 -7.87 -8.54 -4.73
CA LEU A 36 -7.97 -7.20 -4.17
C LEU A 36 -8.46 -6.19 -5.21
N SER A 37 -7.95 -6.27 -6.45
CA SER A 37 -8.39 -5.38 -7.54
C SER A 37 -9.85 -5.60 -7.91
N ALA A 38 -10.32 -6.86 -7.96
CA ALA A 38 -11.73 -7.19 -8.23
C ALA A 38 -12.69 -6.62 -7.17
N CYS A 39 -12.23 -6.47 -5.92
CA CYS A 39 -13.00 -5.83 -4.85
C CYS A 39 -13.13 -4.29 -4.99
N GLY A 40 -12.47 -3.68 -5.99
CA GLY A 40 -12.44 -2.23 -6.17
C GLY A 40 -11.83 -1.55 -4.95
N PHE A 41 -12.50 -0.55 -4.37
CA PHE A 41 -12.07 0.11 -3.11
C PHE A 41 -12.73 -0.46 -1.85
N GLY A 42 -13.37 -1.63 -1.94
CA GLY A 42 -14.22 -2.18 -0.89
C GLY A 42 -15.54 -1.42 -0.77
N ARG A 43 -16.64 -2.15 -0.55
CA ARG A 43 -17.92 -1.52 -0.18
C ARG A 43 -17.83 -1.06 1.28
N GLY A 44 -18.26 0.17 1.57
CA GLY A 44 -18.34 0.69 2.93
C GLY A 44 -17.02 1.15 3.58
N PHE A 45 -15.86 0.70 3.10
CA PHE A 45 -14.56 1.08 3.68
C PHE A 45 -14.22 2.57 3.47
N LEU A 46 -14.33 3.05 2.22
CA LEU A 46 -14.12 4.45 1.87
C LEU A 46 -15.42 5.09 1.39
N SER A 47 -15.65 6.32 1.84
CA SER A 47 -16.75 7.13 1.33
C SER A 47 -16.59 7.38 -0.18
N PRO A 48 -17.68 7.63 -0.92
CA PRO A 48 -17.62 7.94 -2.35
C PRO A 48 -16.64 9.08 -2.68
N SER A 49 -16.59 10.11 -1.83
CA SER A 49 -15.70 11.26 -2.02
C SER A 49 -14.22 10.93 -1.82
N LEU A 50 -13.87 10.01 -0.92
CA LEU A 50 -12.49 9.55 -0.75
C LEU A 50 -12.05 8.66 -1.90
N ARG A 51 -12.92 7.76 -2.37
CA ARG A 51 -12.66 6.93 -3.56
C ARG A 51 -12.42 7.79 -4.81
N ALA A 52 -13.23 8.82 -5.03
CA ALA A 52 -13.04 9.74 -6.15
C ALA A 52 -11.67 10.44 -6.13
N ARG A 53 -11.16 10.78 -4.93
CA ARG A 53 -9.83 11.40 -4.79
C ARG A 53 -8.69 10.43 -5.07
N LEU A 54 -8.81 9.18 -4.62
CA LEU A 54 -7.85 8.13 -4.95
C LEU A 54 -7.78 7.91 -6.46
N ARG A 55 -8.94 7.81 -7.14
CA ARG A 55 -8.99 7.72 -8.60
C ARG A 55 -8.37 8.92 -9.30
N LYS A 56 -8.68 10.14 -8.83
CA LYS A 56 -8.07 11.37 -9.35
C LYS A 56 -6.54 11.38 -9.20
N ALA A 57 -6.02 10.72 -8.17
CA ALA A 57 -4.60 10.57 -7.94
C ALA A 57 -3.96 9.36 -8.67
N GLY A 58 -4.74 8.63 -9.47
CA GLY A 58 -4.27 7.49 -10.28
C GLY A 58 -4.47 6.12 -9.66
N PHE A 59 -4.94 6.03 -8.41
CA PHE A 59 -5.20 4.73 -7.78
C PHE A 59 -6.51 4.12 -8.30
N ARG A 60 -6.46 2.89 -8.79
CA ARG A 60 -7.61 2.22 -9.41
C ARG A 60 -8.48 1.46 -8.41
N ASP A 61 -7.82 0.71 -7.53
CA ASP A 61 -8.45 -0.26 -6.63
C ASP A 61 -7.54 -0.62 -5.43
N LEU A 62 -7.97 -1.58 -4.61
CA LEU A 62 -7.24 -2.05 -3.44
C LEU A 62 -5.95 -2.81 -3.80
N GLY A 63 -5.90 -3.50 -4.94
CA GLY A 63 -4.68 -4.17 -5.39
C GLY A 63 -3.60 -3.17 -5.78
N ASP A 64 -4.01 -2.09 -6.46
CA ASP A 64 -3.16 -0.94 -6.79
C ASP A 64 -2.65 -0.25 -5.52
N LEU A 65 -3.52 -0.04 -4.52
CA LEU A 65 -3.13 0.51 -3.22
C LEU A 65 -2.15 -0.40 -2.45
N ALA A 66 -2.37 -1.71 -2.44
CA ALA A 66 -1.50 -2.67 -1.73
C ALA A 66 -0.07 -2.66 -2.28
N GLN A 67 0.07 -2.39 -3.58
CA GLN A 67 1.34 -2.27 -4.27
C GLN A 67 1.93 -0.86 -4.25
N SER A 68 1.19 0.13 -3.75
CA SER A 68 1.64 1.52 -3.67
C SER A 68 2.38 1.82 -2.38
N SER A 69 3.21 2.85 -2.40
CA SER A 69 3.94 3.29 -1.21
C SER A 69 3.10 4.18 -0.30
N PRO A 70 3.31 4.16 1.04
CA PRO A 70 2.72 5.13 1.96
C PRO A 70 2.89 6.58 1.48
N ASP A 71 4.08 6.95 1.01
CA ASP A 71 4.38 8.30 0.50
C ASP A 71 3.55 8.68 -0.73
N ALA A 72 3.24 7.73 -1.61
CA ALA A 72 2.36 8.00 -2.74
C ALA A 72 0.92 8.25 -2.27
N ILE A 73 0.45 7.47 -1.29
CA ILE A 73 -0.91 7.57 -0.77
C ILE A 73 -1.08 8.84 0.08
N THR A 74 -0.06 9.23 0.85
CA THR A 74 -0.15 10.43 1.71
C THR A 74 -0.27 11.73 0.95
N LYS A 75 0.18 11.77 -0.31
CA LYS A 75 -0.01 12.91 -1.23
C LYS A 75 -1.48 13.13 -1.59
N VAL A 76 -2.37 12.15 -1.38
CA VAL A 76 -3.80 12.30 -1.66
C VAL A 76 -4.48 13.10 -0.55
N ARG A 77 -5.22 14.15 -0.96
CA ARG A 77 -5.94 15.01 -0.01
C ARG A 77 -6.86 14.21 0.93
N LYS A 78 -6.61 14.36 2.25
CA LYS A 78 -7.27 13.65 3.38
C LYS A 78 -6.79 12.22 3.62
N PHE A 79 -5.71 11.76 2.99
CA PHE A 79 -5.01 10.54 3.37
C PHE A 79 -3.77 10.91 4.16
N GLY A 80 -3.92 11.34 5.41
CA GLY A 80 -2.74 11.50 6.29
C GLY A 80 -2.20 10.15 6.77
N PRO A 81 -1.08 10.13 7.51
CA PRO A 81 -0.43 8.90 8.00
C PRO A 81 -1.41 7.98 8.76
N ILE A 82 -2.26 8.53 9.62
CA ILE A 82 -3.29 7.78 10.36
C ILE A 82 -4.24 7.02 9.41
N ARG A 83 -4.63 7.66 8.31
CA ARG A 83 -5.53 7.03 7.34
C ARG A 83 -4.80 6.02 6.48
N VAL A 84 -3.53 6.23 6.17
CA VAL A 84 -2.70 5.23 5.48
C VAL A 84 -2.56 3.97 6.34
N GLU A 85 -2.35 4.10 7.64
CA GLU A 85 -2.33 2.95 8.56
C GLU A 85 -3.70 2.24 8.64
N ALA A 86 -4.81 2.98 8.58
CA ALA A 86 -6.15 2.38 8.51
C ALA A 86 -6.37 1.62 7.18
N VAL A 87 -5.88 2.15 6.06
CA VAL A 87 -5.89 1.48 4.75
C VAL A 87 -5.05 0.21 4.79
N ARG A 88 -3.84 0.28 5.36
CA ARG A 88 -2.97 -0.87 5.54
C ARG A 88 -3.63 -1.96 6.39
N SER A 89 -4.21 -1.59 7.52
CA SER A 89 -4.92 -2.53 8.41
C SER A 89 -6.09 -3.20 7.70
N PHE A 90 -6.90 -2.42 6.98
CA PHE A 90 -8.02 -2.96 6.20
C PHE A 90 -7.54 -3.93 5.11
N LEU A 91 -6.53 -3.54 4.33
CA LEU A 91 -5.94 -4.41 3.30
C LEU A 91 -5.39 -5.71 3.89
N LEU A 92 -4.71 -5.64 5.04
CA LEU A 92 -4.19 -6.83 5.70
C LEU A 92 -5.32 -7.80 6.08
N GLU A 93 -6.45 -7.28 6.57
CA GLU A 93 -7.62 -8.09 6.88
C GLU A 93 -8.26 -8.71 5.62
N GLU A 94 -8.33 -7.97 4.52
CA GLU A 94 -8.80 -8.53 3.23
C GLU A 94 -7.85 -9.63 2.71
N ILE A 95 -6.53 -9.40 2.80
CA ILE A 95 -5.52 -10.40 2.41
C ILE A 95 -5.66 -11.66 3.27
N ALA A 96 -5.76 -11.50 4.59
CA ALA A 96 -5.85 -12.61 5.54
C ALA A 96 -7.08 -13.51 5.36
N ARG A 97 -8.15 -13.03 4.72
CA ARG A 97 -9.30 -13.88 4.36
C ARG A 97 -9.01 -14.86 3.24
N SER A 98 -8.00 -14.58 2.41
CA SER A 98 -7.68 -15.37 1.21
C SER A 98 -6.31 -16.03 1.25
N LEU A 99 -5.40 -15.54 2.10
CA LEU A 99 -4.04 -16.02 2.23
C LEU A 99 -3.77 -16.44 3.69
N PRO A 100 -3.72 -17.75 3.98
CA PRO A 100 -3.34 -18.24 5.30
C PRO A 100 -1.94 -17.74 5.70
N GLY A 101 -1.76 -17.36 6.95
CA GLY A 101 -0.48 -16.84 7.44
C GLY A 101 -0.20 -15.36 7.09
N ALA A 102 -1.12 -14.67 6.43
CA ALA A 102 -0.87 -13.30 5.98
C ALA A 102 -0.69 -12.29 7.11
N ARG A 103 -1.35 -12.47 8.26
CA ARG A 103 -1.19 -11.55 9.41
C ARG A 103 0.20 -11.66 10.01
N GLU A 104 0.69 -12.89 10.14
CA GLU A 104 2.01 -13.22 10.63
C GLU A 104 3.08 -12.74 9.66
N HIS A 105 2.84 -12.92 8.34
CA HIS A 105 3.81 -12.55 7.32
C HIS A 105 3.81 -11.03 7.04
N HIS A 106 2.66 -10.39 6.81
CA HIS A 106 2.60 -8.98 6.40
C HIS A 106 2.30 -8.00 7.54
N GLY A 107 2.24 -8.48 8.78
CA GLY A 107 2.07 -7.65 9.96
C GLY A 107 3.20 -6.60 10.08
N PRO A 108 2.93 -5.41 10.68
CA PRO A 108 3.90 -4.32 10.73
C PRO A 108 5.27 -4.69 11.31
N ARG A 109 5.27 -5.50 12.38
CA ARG A 109 6.50 -5.99 13.03
C ARG A 109 7.26 -6.98 12.14
N ALA A 110 6.56 -7.98 11.59
CA ALA A 110 7.18 -9.00 10.75
C ALA A 110 7.80 -8.39 9.48
N THR A 111 7.11 -7.46 8.83
CA THR A 111 7.66 -6.72 7.68
C THR A 111 8.88 -5.91 8.08
N ARG A 112 8.84 -5.21 9.23
CA ARG A 112 9.99 -4.44 9.74
C ARG A 112 11.18 -5.35 10.03
N ASP A 113 10.96 -6.50 10.67
CA ASP A 113 12.00 -7.46 11.02
C ASP A 113 12.67 -8.05 9.76
N ARG A 114 11.89 -8.40 8.73
CA ARG A 114 12.44 -8.85 7.44
C ARG A 114 13.25 -7.77 6.71
N ARG A 115 12.77 -6.53 6.70
CA ARG A 115 13.50 -5.40 6.11
C ARG A 115 14.82 -5.15 6.87
N LEU A 116 14.79 -5.17 8.20
CA LEU A 116 16.01 -5.08 9.01
C LEU A 116 16.97 -6.23 8.74
N ALA A 117 16.48 -7.46 8.61
CA ALA A 117 17.31 -8.61 8.27
C ALA A 117 18.03 -8.41 6.93
N ARG A 118 17.33 -7.93 5.88
CA ARG A 118 17.96 -7.60 4.60
C ARG A 118 19.04 -6.52 4.73
N LEU A 119 18.79 -5.47 5.52
CA LEU A 119 19.78 -4.40 5.72
C LEU A 119 21.00 -4.82 6.54
N ARG A 120 20.93 -5.91 7.33
CA ARG A 120 22.10 -6.48 8.01
C ARG A 120 23.09 -7.08 7.01
N GLU A 121 22.62 -7.54 5.86
CA GLU A 121 23.45 -8.08 4.78
C GLU A 121 24.13 -6.99 3.94
N VAL A 122 23.81 -5.71 4.17
CA VAL A 122 24.38 -4.58 3.45
C VAL A 122 25.43 -3.90 4.33
N PRO A 123 26.75 -4.02 4.04
CA PRO A 123 27.77 -3.28 4.77
C PRO A 123 27.58 -1.77 4.62
N VAL A 124 27.80 -0.99 5.69
CA VAL A 124 27.71 0.49 5.63
C VAL A 124 28.66 1.07 4.58
N ALA A 125 29.79 0.41 4.32
CA ALA A 125 30.74 0.82 3.29
C ALA A 125 30.19 0.81 1.85
N ARG A 126 29.04 0.13 1.60
CA ARG A 126 28.35 0.13 0.29
C ARG A 126 27.30 1.24 0.17
N LEU A 127 27.02 1.97 1.25
CA LEU A 127 26.06 3.07 1.27
C LEU A 127 26.75 4.38 0.82
N PRO A 128 25.98 5.39 0.36
CA PRO A 128 26.52 6.67 -0.10
C PRO A 128 26.97 7.57 1.06
N LEU A 129 27.95 7.10 1.84
CA LEU A 129 28.61 7.81 2.93
C LEU A 129 30.12 7.86 2.69
N ALA A 130 30.72 9.01 2.97
CA ALA A 130 32.17 9.14 2.96
C ALA A 130 32.80 8.30 4.09
N LYS A 131 34.00 7.76 3.87
CA LYS A 131 34.71 6.95 4.88
C LYS A 131 34.86 7.69 6.21
N ASP A 132 35.26 8.96 6.17
CA ASP A 132 35.43 9.78 7.37
C ASP A 132 34.10 9.97 8.13
N ALA A 133 32.98 10.03 7.41
CA ALA A 133 31.65 10.08 8.01
C ALA A 133 31.27 8.76 8.69
N ILE A 134 31.63 7.61 8.10
CA ILE A 134 31.43 6.29 8.71
C ILE A 134 32.20 6.19 10.03
N VAL A 135 33.46 6.62 10.03
CA VAL A 135 34.30 6.67 11.24
C VAL A 135 33.71 7.61 12.29
N ALA A 136 33.41 8.86 11.91
CA ALA A 136 32.87 9.87 12.82
C ALA A 136 31.51 9.49 13.42
N LEU A 137 30.70 8.71 12.71
CA LEU A 137 29.43 8.18 13.19
C LEU A 137 29.57 6.90 14.03
N GLY A 138 30.77 6.33 14.13
CA GLY A 138 31.04 5.07 14.82
C GLY A 138 30.36 3.87 14.16
N LEU A 139 30.39 3.81 12.83
CA LEU A 139 29.74 2.78 12.01
C LEU A 139 30.76 1.86 11.30
N GLU A 140 32.02 1.88 11.74
CA GLU A 140 33.05 1.00 11.20
C GLU A 140 32.69 -0.47 11.43
N GLY A 141 32.72 -1.27 10.35
CA GLY A 141 32.26 -2.66 10.39
C GLY A 141 30.76 -2.85 10.56
N GLY A 142 29.98 -1.76 10.62
CA GLY A 142 28.53 -1.79 10.75
C GLY A 142 27.80 -2.16 9.46
N THR A 143 26.50 -2.36 9.62
CA THR A 143 25.55 -2.74 8.58
C THR A 143 24.52 -1.64 8.31
N GLY A 144 23.81 -1.74 7.20
CA GLY A 144 22.73 -0.81 6.85
C GLY A 144 21.65 -0.78 7.92
N ALA A 145 21.45 -1.86 8.67
CA ALA A 145 20.51 -1.90 9.79
C ALA A 145 20.93 -0.98 10.95
N ASP A 146 22.23 -0.88 11.22
CA ASP A 146 22.78 -0.02 12.29
C ASP A 146 22.59 1.46 11.97
N LEU A 147 22.73 1.82 10.69
CA LEU A 147 22.43 3.17 10.21
C LEU A 147 20.91 3.42 10.17
N ALA A 148 20.13 2.46 9.65
CA ALA A 148 18.70 2.61 9.45
C ALA A 148 17.93 2.76 10.76
N GLY A 149 18.44 2.22 11.87
CA GLY A 149 17.88 2.41 13.20
C GLY A 149 18.12 3.81 13.81
N ARG A 150 18.93 4.67 13.18
CA ARG A 150 19.22 6.00 13.73
C ARG A 150 18.13 7.02 13.33
N PRO A 151 17.72 7.90 14.26
CA PRO A 151 16.84 9.02 13.93
C PRO A 151 17.53 10.04 13.02
N ARG A 152 16.83 10.56 12.01
CA ARG A 152 17.34 11.60 11.11
C ARG A 152 17.88 12.82 11.85
N LEU A 153 17.12 13.31 12.83
CA LEU A 153 17.53 14.47 13.63
C LEU A 153 18.79 14.21 14.45
N ALA A 154 19.01 12.97 14.90
CA ALA A 154 20.23 12.62 15.63
C ALA A 154 21.46 12.68 14.71
N LEU A 155 21.33 12.19 13.48
CA LEU A 155 22.38 12.25 12.48
C LEU A 155 22.70 13.69 12.04
N LEU A 156 21.68 14.51 11.77
CA LEU A 156 21.87 15.93 11.42
C LEU A 156 22.59 16.72 12.52
N ARG A 157 22.29 16.44 13.79
CA ARG A 157 22.93 17.11 14.93
C ARG A 157 24.43 16.84 15.06
N THR A 158 24.93 15.77 14.44
CA THR A 158 26.38 15.50 14.44
C THR A 158 27.16 16.47 13.56
N GLY A 159 26.51 17.13 12.59
CA GLY A 159 27.18 17.97 11.59
C GLY A 159 28.02 17.20 10.56
N VAL A 160 28.15 15.88 10.71
CA VAL A 160 28.95 15.01 9.83
C VAL A 160 28.25 14.77 8.48
N VAL A 161 26.92 14.79 8.47
CA VAL A 161 26.08 14.52 7.30
C VAL A 161 25.06 15.63 7.10
N THR A 162 24.81 15.98 5.83
CA THR A 162 23.82 16.99 5.47
C THR A 162 22.43 16.39 5.27
N SER A 163 21.40 17.23 5.18
CA SER A 163 20.06 16.76 4.80
C SER A 163 20.06 16.04 3.45
N ALA A 164 20.82 16.54 2.48
CA ALA A 164 20.91 15.93 1.16
C ALA A 164 21.60 14.55 1.20
N ASP A 165 22.60 14.37 2.06
CA ASP A 165 23.22 13.05 2.29
C ASP A 165 22.21 12.07 2.88
N LEU A 166 21.43 12.51 3.86
CA LEU A 166 20.37 11.67 4.45
C LEU A 166 19.28 11.32 3.43
N ASP A 167 18.90 12.24 2.55
CA ASP A 167 17.91 11.95 1.50
C ASP A 167 18.42 10.92 0.50
N ARG A 168 19.70 11.01 0.11
CA ARG A 168 20.39 9.99 -0.70
C ARG A 168 20.46 8.65 0.03
N LEU A 169 20.78 8.65 1.31
CA LEU A 169 20.83 7.43 2.12
C LEU A 169 19.47 6.76 2.22
N VAL A 170 18.40 7.51 2.49
CA VAL A 170 17.04 6.95 2.54
C VAL A 170 16.64 6.38 1.18
N ALA A 171 17.05 7.02 0.07
CA ALA A 171 16.81 6.48 -1.27
C ALA A 171 17.56 5.16 -1.47
N THR A 172 18.87 5.11 -1.18
CA THR A 172 19.65 3.88 -1.31
C THR A 172 19.15 2.76 -0.38
N LEU A 173 18.73 3.08 0.84
CA LEU A 173 18.14 2.09 1.75
C LEU A 173 16.82 1.54 1.19
N ALA A 174 15.97 2.39 0.60
CA ALA A 174 14.76 1.94 -0.07
C ALA A 174 15.10 1.07 -1.30
N ASP A 175 16.11 1.44 -2.08
CA ASP A 175 16.57 0.67 -3.23
C ASP A 175 17.07 -0.72 -2.81
N CYS A 176 17.97 -0.81 -1.82
CA CYS A 176 18.44 -2.08 -1.28
C CYS A 176 17.31 -2.97 -0.74
N LEU A 177 16.24 -2.37 -0.19
CA LEU A 177 15.07 -3.11 0.28
C LEU A 177 14.14 -3.55 -0.86
N GLY A 178 14.12 -2.79 -1.96
CA GLY A 178 13.35 -3.06 -3.17
C GLY A 178 14.05 -3.97 -4.18
N GLU A 179 15.37 -4.12 -4.11
CA GLU A 179 16.16 -5.07 -4.90
C GLU A 179 15.61 -6.49 -4.72
N GLY A 180 14.98 -7.01 -5.78
CA GLY A 180 14.19 -8.25 -5.78
C GLY A 180 12.80 -8.08 -6.39
N ARG A 181 12.31 -6.84 -6.52
CA ARG A 181 11.06 -6.53 -7.22
C ARG A 181 11.37 -5.86 -8.54
N ALA A 182 11.02 -6.51 -9.64
CA ALA A 182 10.84 -5.82 -10.91
C ALA A 182 9.77 -4.76 -10.67
N VAL A 183 10.19 -3.50 -10.56
CA VAL A 183 9.29 -2.35 -10.54
C VAL A 183 8.45 -2.48 -11.81
N PRO A 184 7.12 -2.67 -11.74
CA PRO A 184 6.30 -2.34 -12.88
C PRO A 184 6.57 -0.86 -13.09
N GLY A 185 7.27 -0.53 -14.18
CA GLY A 185 7.52 0.85 -14.55
C GLY A 185 6.20 1.62 -14.49
N PRO A 186 6.25 2.96 -14.27
CA PRO A 186 5.04 3.77 -14.29
C PRO A 186 4.22 3.35 -15.50
N ALA A 187 3.03 2.81 -15.26
CA ALA A 187 2.16 2.34 -16.33
C ALA A 187 2.15 3.46 -17.36
N ALA A 188 2.63 3.15 -18.57
CA ALA A 188 2.55 4.07 -19.70
C ALA A 188 1.14 4.66 -19.67
N PRO A 189 0.99 5.99 -19.89
CA PRO A 189 -0.31 6.63 -19.80
C PRO A 189 -1.28 5.73 -20.56
N ALA A 190 -2.23 5.15 -19.82
CA ALA A 190 -3.17 4.20 -20.38
C ALA A 190 -3.66 4.86 -21.66
N SER A 191 -3.41 4.20 -22.81
CA SER A 191 -4.00 4.59 -24.07
C SER A 191 -5.44 4.91 -23.74
N VAL A 192 -5.81 6.18 -23.85
CA VAL A 192 -7.13 6.65 -23.45
C VAL A 192 -8.07 5.89 -24.34
N GLU A 193 -8.62 4.79 -23.83
CA GLU A 193 -9.62 4.03 -24.54
C GLU A 193 -10.71 5.03 -24.86
N SER A 194 -11.04 5.10 -26.15
CA SER A 194 -11.99 6.08 -26.66
C SER A 194 -13.20 6.15 -25.73
N PRO A 195 -13.71 7.35 -25.37
CA PRO A 195 -14.88 7.49 -24.51
C PRO A 195 -16.08 6.64 -24.96
N ALA A 196 -16.12 6.30 -26.25
CA ALA A 196 -17.08 5.36 -26.83
C ALA A 196 -16.90 3.90 -26.33
N ALA A 197 -15.66 3.41 -26.24
CA ALA A 197 -15.35 2.07 -25.75
C ALA A 197 -15.62 1.90 -24.24
N GLU A 198 -15.33 2.94 -23.44
CA GLU A 198 -15.64 2.95 -22.01
C GLU A 198 -17.16 3.05 -21.76
N ALA A 199 -17.87 3.87 -22.56
CA ALA A 199 -19.33 3.95 -22.50
C ALA A 199 -20.00 2.62 -22.86
N GLU A 200 -19.45 1.88 -23.83
CA GLU A 200 -20.00 0.60 -24.27
C GLU A 200 -19.78 -0.50 -23.23
N ARG A 201 -18.60 -0.57 -22.60
CA ARG A 201 -18.36 -1.50 -21.48
C ARG A 201 -19.21 -1.17 -20.26
N ALA A 202 -19.39 0.12 -19.94
CA ALA A 202 -20.27 0.54 -18.85
C ALA A 202 -21.75 0.22 -19.14
N ARG A 203 -22.18 0.25 -20.40
CA ARG A 203 -23.51 -0.22 -20.81
C ARG A 203 -23.63 -1.74 -20.69
N ALA A 204 -22.65 -2.49 -21.19
CA ALA A 204 -22.64 -3.95 -21.09
C ALA A 204 -22.65 -4.43 -19.63
N HIS A 205 -21.87 -3.79 -18.76
CA HIS A 205 -21.83 -4.13 -17.33
C HIS A 205 -23.14 -3.78 -16.61
N ARG A 206 -23.76 -2.64 -16.93
CA ARG A 206 -25.10 -2.31 -16.39
C ARG A 206 -26.18 -3.26 -16.88
N ALA A 207 -26.12 -3.69 -18.15
CA ALA A 207 -27.04 -4.67 -18.70
C ALA A 207 -26.88 -6.04 -18.02
N ALA A 208 -25.65 -6.47 -17.74
CA ALA A 208 -25.39 -7.71 -17.01
C ALA A 208 -25.95 -7.67 -15.57
N LEU A 209 -25.74 -6.57 -14.85
CA LEU A 209 -26.26 -6.39 -13.49
C LEU A 209 -27.80 -6.33 -13.46
N LEU A 210 -28.44 -5.73 -14.48
CA LEU A 210 -29.89 -5.75 -14.61
C LEU A 210 -30.41 -7.15 -14.90
N ALA A 211 -29.73 -7.91 -15.78
CA ALA A 211 -30.10 -9.29 -16.09
C ALA A 211 -29.96 -10.24 -14.90
N GLU A 212 -28.93 -10.08 -14.05
CA GLU A 212 -28.81 -10.83 -12.80
C GLU A 212 -29.94 -10.48 -11.83
N ARG A 213 -30.26 -9.20 -11.66
CA ARG A 213 -31.36 -8.76 -10.81
C ARG A 213 -32.71 -9.26 -11.32
N ASP A 214 -32.95 -9.26 -12.62
CA ASP A 214 -34.20 -9.75 -13.19
C ASP A 214 -34.36 -11.27 -12.98
N ARG A 215 -33.26 -12.05 -13.04
CA ARG A 215 -33.27 -13.48 -12.65
C ARG A 215 -33.59 -13.69 -11.18
N GLU A 216 -32.99 -12.90 -10.29
CA GLU A 216 -33.30 -12.96 -8.84
C GLU A 216 -34.78 -12.65 -8.57
N TRP A 217 -35.39 -11.75 -9.35
CA TRP A 217 -36.81 -11.41 -9.26
C TRP A 217 -37.72 -12.51 -9.84
N GLU A 218 -37.32 -13.18 -10.91
CA GLU A 218 -38.04 -14.34 -11.46
C GLU A 218 -37.96 -15.55 -10.52
N GLU A 219 -36.83 -15.79 -9.87
CA GLU A 219 -36.65 -16.86 -8.87
C GLU A 219 -37.42 -16.58 -7.58
N ALA A 220 -37.56 -15.31 -7.20
CA ALA A 220 -38.35 -14.89 -6.05
C ALA A 220 -39.87 -14.79 -6.33
N ALA A 221 -40.31 -14.98 -7.58
CA ALA A 221 -41.72 -14.93 -7.93
C ALA A 221 -42.44 -16.18 -7.36
N PRO A 222 -43.54 -16.02 -6.60
CA PRO A 222 -44.29 -17.15 -6.08
C PRO A 222 -44.79 -18.01 -7.24
N ALA A 223 -44.57 -19.33 -7.15
CA ALA A 223 -44.95 -20.30 -8.16
C ALA A 223 -46.42 -20.08 -8.54
N ARG A 224 -46.67 -19.65 -9.78
CA ARG A 224 -48.03 -19.49 -10.31
C ARG A 224 -48.71 -20.85 -10.17
N GLY A 225 -49.68 -20.89 -9.26
CA GLY A 225 -50.41 -22.07 -8.90
C GLY A 225 -50.87 -22.84 -10.12
N ARG A 226 -50.59 -24.14 -10.08
CA ARG A 226 -51.18 -25.15 -10.94
C ARG A 226 -52.65 -24.84 -11.16
N ARG A 227 -53.04 -24.91 -12.43
CA ARG A 227 -54.41 -25.05 -12.93
C ARG A 227 -55.33 -25.67 -11.87
N ARG A 228 -56.38 -24.94 -11.49
CA ARG A 228 -57.59 -25.56 -10.94
C ARG A 228 -58.18 -26.45 -12.03
N ALA A 229 -57.85 -27.73 -11.97
CA ALA A 229 -58.60 -28.80 -12.63
C ALA A 229 -59.66 -29.31 -11.66
N GLY A 230 -60.94 -29.28 -12.09
CA GLY A 230 -62.09 -30.02 -11.51
C GLY A 230 -62.44 -29.67 -10.06
N SER A 231 -63.62 -29.92 -9.50
CA SER A 231 -64.87 -30.62 -9.85
C SER A 231 -65.85 -30.29 -8.68
N PRO A 232 -67.11 -30.77 -8.62
CA PRO A 232 -67.97 -31.39 -9.64
C PRO A 232 -69.13 -30.48 -10.08
#